data_AF-A0A1I6CTE9-F1
#
_entry.id   AF-A0A1I6CTE9-F1
#
_cell.length_a   1.000
_cell.length_b   1.000
_cell.length_c   1.000
_cell.angle_alpha   90.00
_cell.angle_beta   90.00
_cell.angle_gamma   90.00
#
_symmetry.space_group_name_H-M   'P 1'
#
loop_
_entity.id
_entity.type
_entity.pdbx_description
1 polymer ?
#
loop_
_entity_poly.entity_id
_entity_poly.type
_entity_poly.pdbx_seq_one_letter_code
_entity_poly.pdbx_strand_id
1 'polypeptide(L)'
;MAELNLYHLKTFYAVARHLNYSRAGEELALSQPAVSRQVAALEKTLEHPLAGRNVTAADLAEETLLWREKGSAARALVESFLDEEGISFKKTAEISDAGAIKRLATEQVGVAFLPKHAVELELAAGVLRVVDHNRLAVPVYCSIISVKDMHSYPAVLAFLNFVRKWATGHY
;
A
#
# COMPACT_ATOMS: atom_id res chain seq x y z
N MET A 1 2.04 -16.59 -10.42
CA MET A 1 3.38 -16.14 -10.00
C MET A 1 4.28 -16.20 -11.21
N ALA A 2 4.97 -15.11 -11.55
CA ALA A 2 5.99 -15.15 -12.60
C ALA A 2 7.11 -16.10 -12.16
N GLU A 3 7.56 -16.97 -13.05
CA GLU A 3 8.60 -17.95 -12.76
C GLU A 3 9.94 -17.24 -12.47
N LEU A 4 10.53 -17.52 -11.31
CA LEU A 4 11.79 -16.89 -10.89
C LEU A 4 12.94 -17.43 -11.75
N ASN A 5 13.54 -16.56 -12.57
CA ASN A 5 14.67 -16.94 -13.41
C ASN A 5 15.99 -16.91 -12.61
N LEU A 6 16.61 -18.08 -12.42
CA LEU A 6 17.86 -18.23 -11.67
C LEU A 6 19.04 -17.46 -12.28
N TYR A 7 19.03 -17.19 -13.60
CA TYR A 7 20.05 -16.34 -14.22
C TYR A 7 19.91 -14.89 -13.78
N HIS A 8 18.69 -14.36 -13.71
CA HIS A 8 18.47 -13.00 -13.23
C HIS A 8 18.88 -12.86 -11.76
N LEU A 9 18.61 -13.87 -10.93
CA LEU A 9 19.03 -13.90 -9.53
C LEU A 9 20.56 -13.93 -9.37
N LYS A 10 21.26 -14.74 -10.18
CA LYS A 10 22.74 -14.77 -10.21
C LYS A 10 23.31 -13.42 -10.62
N THR A 11 22.72 -12.79 -11.63
CA THR A 11 23.14 -11.46 -12.10
C THR A 11 22.93 -10.39 -11.04
N PHE A 12 21.78 -10.38 -10.38
CA PHE A 12 21.54 -9.51 -9.23
C PHE A 12 22.54 -9.73 -8.11
N TYR A 13 22.82 -10.99 -7.74
CA TYR A 13 23.81 -11.33 -6.72
C TYR A 13 25.22 -10.79 -7.06
N ALA A 14 25.66 -10.94 -8.32
CA ALA A 14 26.93 -10.39 -8.77
C ALA A 14 26.97 -8.86 -8.68
N VAL A 15 25.91 -8.17 -9.11
CA VAL A 15 25.79 -6.70 -8.99
C VAL A 15 25.83 -6.27 -7.53
N ALA A 16 25.07 -6.92 -6.64
CA ALA A 16 25.03 -6.60 -5.22
C ALA A 16 26.39 -6.82 -4.53
N ARG A 17 27.12 -7.87 -4.92
CA ARG A 17 28.45 -8.18 -4.39
C ARG A 17 29.51 -7.18 -4.82
N HIS A 18 29.47 -6.72 -6.06
CA HIS A 18 30.45 -5.76 -6.60
C HIS A 18 30.06 -4.30 -6.41
N LEU A 19 28.79 -4.03 -6.12
CA LEU A 19 28.17 -2.69 -6.15
C LEU A 19 28.46 -1.96 -7.49
N ASN A 20 28.61 -2.72 -8.58
CA ASN A 20 29.04 -2.21 -9.89
C ASN A 20 28.57 -3.12 -11.03
N TYR A 21 27.76 -2.56 -11.94
CA TYR A 21 27.17 -3.29 -13.07
C TYR A 21 28.20 -3.75 -14.10
N SER A 22 29.26 -2.96 -14.33
CA SER A 22 30.31 -3.32 -15.30
C SER A 22 31.15 -4.49 -14.79
N ARG A 23 31.58 -4.46 -13.52
CA ARG A 23 32.33 -5.57 -12.89
C ARG A 23 31.52 -6.86 -12.81
N ALA A 24 30.21 -6.75 -12.55
CA ALA A 24 29.32 -7.92 -12.59
C ALA A 24 29.20 -8.50 -14.02
N GLY A 25 29.21 -7.65 -15.05
CA GLY A 25 29.23 -8.09 -16.45
C GLY A 25 30.51 -8.85 -16.82
N GLU A 26 31.67 -8.34 -16.39
CA GLU A 26 32.97 -9.00 -16.60
C GLU A 26 33.01 -10.40 -15.98
N GLU A 27 32.55 -10.56 -14.74
CA GLU A 27 32.48 -11.87 -14.07
C GLU A 27 31.56 -12.85 -14.80
N LEU A 28 30.40 -12.39 -15.25
CA LEU A 28 29.37 -13.24 -15.83
C LEU A 28 29.52 -13.42 -17.34
N ALA A 29 30.57 -12.87 -17.95
CA ALA A 29 30.74 -12.80 -19.40
C ALA A 29 29.52 -12.18 -20.12
N LEU A 30 28.94 -11.13 -19.53
CA LEU A 30 27.79 -10.39 -20.05
C LEU A 30 28.17 -8.94 -20.32
N SER A 31 27.52 -8.32 -21.31
CA SER A 31 27.61 -6.87 -21.47
C SER A 31 26.87 -6.14 -20.35
N GLN A 32 27.33 -4.96 -19.96
CA GLN A 32 26.66 -4.14 -18.94
C GLN A 32 25.17 -3.86 -19.26
N PRO A 33 24.75 -3.62 -20.52
CA PRO A 33 23.32 -3.55 -20.87
C PRO A 33 22.56 -4.87 -20.65
N ALA A 34 23.19 -6.03 -20.86
CA ALA A 34 22.57 -7.32 -20.56
C ALA A 34 22.37 -7.53 -19.06
N VAL A 35 23.37 -7.16 -18.24
CA VAL A 35 23.27 -7.17 -16.78
C VAL A 35 22.12 -6.29 -16.30
N SER A 36 22.08 -5.03 -16.76
CA SER A 36 21.01 -4.08 -16.40
C SER A 36 19.62 -4.63 -16.78
N ARG A 37 19.46 -5.20 -17.98
CA ARG A 37 18.20 -5.80 -18.42
C ARG A 37 17.76 -6.98 -17.55
N GLN A 38 18.70 -7.84 -17.13
CA GLN A 38 18.38 -8.98 -16.29
C GLN A 38 18.00 -8.55 -14.86
N VAL A 39 18.65 -7.53 -14.29
CA VAL A 39 18.26 -6.96 -13.00
C VAL A 39 16.87 -6.34 -13.08
N ALA A 40 16.59 -5.52 -14.09
CA ALA A 40 15.27 -4.92 -14.28
C ALA A 40 14.18 -5.98 -14.50
N ALA A 41 14.50 -7.08 -15.18
CA ALA A 41 13.59 -8.21 -15.32
C ALA A 41 13.31 -8.91 -13.99
N LEU A 42 14.31 -9.05 -13.10
CA LEU A 42 14.12 -9.58 -11.75
C LEU A 42 13.23 -8.67 -10.92
N GLU A 43 13.52 -7.37 -10.90
CA GLU A 43 12.72 -6.37 -10.18
C GLU A 43 11.26 -6.45 -10.63
N LYS A 44 11.01 -6.48 -11.94
CA LYS A 44 9.66 -6.62 -12.49
C LYS A 44 8.96 -7.92 -12.08
N THR A 45 9.71 -9.02 -11.93
CA THR A 45 9.17 -10.30 -11.42
C THR A 45 8.78 -10.22 -9.94
N LEU A 46 9.47 -9.37 -9.16
CA LEU A 46 9.24 -9.18 -7.72
C LEU A 46 8.21 -8.09 -7.42
N GLU A 47 7.90 -7.20 -8.37
CA GLU A 47 6.85 -6.19 -8.21
C GLU A 47 5.44 -6.81 -8.27
N HIS A 48 4.51 -6.19 -7.55
CA HIS A 48 3.11 -6.57 -7.61
C HIS A 48 2.51 -6.31 -9.02
N PRO A 49 1.70 -7.22 -9.60
CA PRO A 49 1.15 -7.06 -10.96
C PRO A 49 0.29 -5.80 -11.20
N LEU A 50 -0.23 -5.20 -10.13
CA LEU A 50 -1.02 -3.97 -10.18
C LEU A 50 -0.16 -2.70 -10.08
N ALA A 51 1.13 -2.82 -9.77
CA ALA A 51 1.96 -1.69 -9.46
C ALA A 51 2.29 -0.86 -10.71
N GLY A 52 2.11 0.46 -10.64
CA GLY A 52 2.55 1.39 -11.69
C GLY A 52 1.68 1.41 -12.95
N ARG A 53 0.46 0.87 -12.91
CA ARG A 53 -0.51 0.95 -14.01
C ARG A 53 -1.89 1.33 -13.50
N ASN A 54 -2.73 1.86 -14.38
CA ASN A 54 -4.16 2.06 -14.11
C ASN A 54 -4.84 0.70 -13.91
N VAL A 55 -5.45 0.52 -12.76
CA VAL A 55 -6.11 -0.71 -12.33
C VAL A 55 -7.59 -0.63 -12.63
N THR A 56 -8.18 -1.71 -13.14
CA THR A 56 -9.63 -1.82 -13.36
C THR A 56 -10.32 -2.53 -12.19
N ALA A 57 -11.65 -2.44 -12.11
CA ALA A 57 -12.43 -3.23 -11.14
C ALA A 57 -12.22 -4.75 -11.33
N ALA A 58 -12.01 -5.21 -12.57
CA ALA A 58 -11.75 -6.61 -12.87
C ALA A 58 -10.37 -7.07 -12.37
N ASP A 59 -9.36 -6.21 -12.43
CA ASP A 59 -8.04 -6.49 -11.86
C ASP A 59 -8.14 -6.65 -10.32
N LEU A 60 -8.87 -5.74 -9.66
CA LEU A 60 -9.09 -5.80 -8.20
C LEU A 60 -9.84 -7.07 -7.79
N ALA A 61 -10.79 -7.53 -8.61
CA ALA A 61 -11.60 -8.70 -8.28
C ALA A 61 -10.79 -9.99 -8.08
N GLU A 62 -9.62 -10.11 -8.73
CA GLU A 62 -8.74 -11.27 -8.61
C GLU A 62 -7.84 -11.24 -7.36
N GLU A 63 -7.70 -10.07 -6.74
CA GLU A 63 -6.90 -9.86 -5.54
C GLU A 63 -7.58 -10.36 -4.28
N THR A 64 -6.77 -10.61 -3.26
CA THR A 64 -7.26 -10.81 -1.89
C THR A 64 -7.43 -9.47 -1.21
N LEU A 65 -8.65 -9.11 -0.84
CA LEU A 65 -8.89 -7.94 0.01
C LEU A 65 -8.66 -8.28 1.48
N LEU A 66 -7.70 -7.58 2.09
CA LEU A 66 -7.41 -7.64 3.52
C LEU A 66 -8.33 -6.66 4.25
N TRP A 67 -9.39 -7.19 4.84
CA TRP A 67 -10.34 -6.44 5.64
C TRP A 67 -9.81 -6.14 7.04
N ARG A 68 -10.22 -4.99 7.56
CA ARG A 68 -10.22 -4.70 8.99
C ARG A 68 -11.37 -5.42 9.70
N GLU A 69 -11.34 -5.56 11.02
CA GLU A 69 -12.43 -6.19 11.78
C GLU A 69 -13.80 -5.54 11.52
N LYS A 70 -14.86 -6.35 11.58
CA LYS A 70 -16.25 -5.86 11.49
C LYS A 70 -16.55 -4.85 12.60
N GLY A 71 -17.38 -3.86 12.27
CA GLY A 71 -17.78 -2.80 13.19
C GLY A 71 -16.83 -1.59 13.24
N SER A 72 -15.68 -1.66 12.55
CA SER A 72 -14.86 -0.47 12.33
C SER A 72 -15.58 0.53 11.42
N ALA A 73 -15.61 1.80 11.82
CA ALA A 73 -16.18 2.87 11.00
C ALA A 73 -15.48 2.99 9.63
N ALA A 74 -14.17 2.77 9.58
CA ALA A 74 -13.42 2.79 8.33
C ALA A 74 -13.86 1.65 7.40
N ARG A 75 -14.13 0.46 7.95
CA ARG A 75 -14.63 -0.68 7.16
C ARG A 75 -16.00 -0.38 6.57
N ALA A 76 -16.94 0.15 7.37
CA ALA A 76 -18.27 0.49 6.87
C ALA A 76 -18.24 1.52 5.73
N LEU A 77 -17.34 2.51 5.81
CA LEU A 77 -17.14 3.49 4.73
C LEU A 77 -16.62 2.83 3.45
N VAL A 78 -15.64 1.93 3.58
CA VAL A 78 -15.07 1.21 2.44
C VAL A 78 -16.09 0.24 1.82
N GLU A 79 -16.88 -0.46 2.65
CA GLU A 79 -17.96 -1.34 2.19
C GLU A 79 -18.99 -0.57 1.35
N SER A 80 -19.52 0.54 1.88
CA SER A 80 -20.47 1.41 1.15
C SER A 80 -19.90 1.89 -0.18
N PHE A 81 -18.66 2.35 -0.16
CA PHE A 81 -17.99 2.86 -1.34
C PHE A 81 -17.77 1.78 -2.41
N LEU A 82 -17.35 0.57 -2.03
CA LEU A 82 -17.17 -0.54 -2.97
C LEU A 82 -18.50 -0.97 -3.60
N ASP A 83 -19.57 -0.99 -2.81
CA ASP A 83 -20.92 -1.28 -3.29
C ASP A 83 -21.42 -0.23 -4.30
N GLU A 84 -21.21 1.05 -4.01
CA GLU A 84 -21.57 2.17 -4.90
C GLU A 84 -20.82 2.12 -6.24
N GLU A 85 -19.54 1.75 -6.21
CA GLU A 85 -18.71 1.61 -7.41
C GLU A 85 -18.85 0.26 -8.13
N GLY A 86 -19.62 -0.67 -7.56
CA GLY A 86 -19.80 -2.03 -8.11
C GLY A 86 -18.51 -2.84 -8.13
N ILE A 87 -17.57 -2.56 -7.22
CA ILE A 87 -16.29 -3.25 -7.11
C ILE A 87 -16.45 -4.40 -6.11
N SER A 88 -16.16 -5.63 -6.55
CA SER A 88 -16.21 -6.81 -5.68
C SER A 88 -14.91 -7.58 -5.75
N PHE A 89 -14.51 -8.17 -4.62
CA PHE A 89 -13.32 -9.00 -4.48
C PHE A 89 -13.73 -10.47 -4.33
N LYS A 90 -13.10 -11.37 -5.10
CA LYS A 90 -13.41 -12.81 -5.03
C LYS A 90 -12.83 -13.47 -3.77
N LYS A 91 -11.74 -12.94 -3.25
CA LYS A 91 -11.02 -13.46 -2.09
C LYS A 91 -10.92 -12.38 -1.03
N THR A 92 -11.18 -12.75 0.22
CA THR A 92 -11.09 -11.81 1.34
C THR A 92 -10.51 -12.49 2.57
N ALA A 93 -9.84 -11.72 3.42
CA ALA A 93 -9.36 -12.15 4.73
C ALA A 93 -9.63 -11.05 5.76
N GLU A 94 -10.11 -11.40 6.95
CA GLU A 94 -10.36 -10.43 8.02
C GLU A 94 -9.22 -10.44 9.03
N ILE A 95 -8.68 -9.25 9.32
CA ILE A 95 -7.53 -9.03 10.20
C ILE A 95 -7.88 -7.89 11.18
N SER A 96 -7.78 -8.15 12.48
CA SER A 96 -8.20 -7.19 13.52
C SER A 96 -7.16 -6.12 13.86
N ASP A 97 -5.91 -6.32 13.46
CA ASP A 97 -4.81 -5.42 13.76
C ASP A 97 -4.33 -4.69 12.50
N ALA A 98 -4.25 -3.37 12.56
CA ALA A 98 -3.82 -2.57 11.41
C ALA A 98 -2.33 -2.77 11.07
N GLY A 99 -1.49 -3.07 12.06
CA GLY A 99 -0.09 -3.41 11.84
C GLY A 99 0.05 -4.71 11.05
N ALA A 100 -0.77 -5.72 11.37
CA ALA A 100 -0.82 -6.98 10.66
C ALA A 100 -1.32 -6.82 9.21
N ILE A 101 -2.37 -6.02 8.96
CA ILE A 101 -2.82 -5.72 7.59
C ILE A 101 -1.68 -5.10 6.78
N LYS A 102 -1.00 -4.10 7.34
CA LYS A 102 0.11 -3.40 6.67
C LYS A 102 1.26 -4.36 6.33
N ARG A 103 1.58 -5.28 7.24
CA ARG A 103 2.61 -6.28 7.04
C ARG A 103 2.24 -7.27 5.92
N LEU A 104 1.03 -7.81 5.96
CA LEU A 104 0.54 -8.73 4.93
C LEU A 104 0.48 -8.08 3.54
N ALA A 105 0.11 -6.79 3.47
CA ALA A 105 0.15 -6.04 2.23
C ALA A 105 1.60 -5.87 1.71
N THR A 106 2.56 -5.60 2.60
CA THR A 106 3.99 -5.49 2.24
C THR A 106 4.56 -6.82 1.76
N GLU A 107 4.07 -7.92 2.33
CA GLU A 107 4.40 -9.30 1.93
C GLU A 107 3.62 -9.76 0.68
N GLN A 108 2.89 -8.86 0.00
CA GLN A 108 2.11 -9.13 -1.22
C GLN A 108 1.04 -10.23 -1.07
N VAL A 109 0.51 -10.40 0.14
CA VAL A 109 -0.57 -11.37 0.41
C VAL A 109 -1.92 -10.88 -0.16
N GLY A 110 -2.09 -9.57 -0.26
CA GLY A 110 -3.29 -8.94 -0.80
C GLY A 110 -3.23 -7.42 -0.77
N VAL A 111 -4.35 -6.81 -1.13
CA VAL A 111 -4.55 -5.35 -1.12
C VAL A 111 -5.39 -4.94 0.09
N ALA A 112 -5.23 -3.70 0.55
CA ALA A 112 -5.94 -3.19 1.72
C ALA A 112 -6.33 -1.72 1.54
N PHE A 113 -7.44 -1.33 2.16
CA PHE A 113 -7.76 0.08 2.38
C PHE A 113 -7.16 0.51 3.71
N LEU A 114 -6.22 1.45 3.66
CA LEU A 114 -5.54 2.00 4.83
C LEU A 114 -5.53 3.53 4.75
N PRO A 115 -5.65 4.24 5.89
CA PRO A 115 -5.44 5.69 5.90
C PRO A 115 -4.04 6.03 5.41
N LYS A 116 -3.92 7.04 4.54
CA LYS A 116 -2.63 7.44 3.94
C LYS A 116 -1.54 7.69 4.98
N HIS A 117 -1.87 8.42 6.05
CA HIS A 117 -0.94 8.72 7.15
C HIS A 117 -0.42 7.47 7.87
N ALA A 118 -1.15 6.34 7.84
CA ALA A 118 -0.73 5.10 8.51
C ALA A 118 0.34 4.32 7.72
N VAL A 119 0.56 4.69 6.45
CA VAL A 119 1.47 4.02 5.51
C VAL A 119 2.48 4.97 4.86
N GLU A 120 2.62 6.21 5.34
CA GLU A 120 3.53 7.20 4.75
C GLU A 120 4.98 6.72 4.69
N LEU A 121 5.45 6.04 5.74
CA LEU A 121 6.80 5.50 5.80
C LEU A 121 7.01 4.38 4.77
N GLU A 122 6.04 3.48 4.63
CA GLU A 122 6.10 2.38 3.68
C GLU A 122 6.01 2.86 2.23
N LEU A 123 5.21 3.89 1.98
CA LEU A 123 5.13 4.55 0.67
C LEU A 123 6.46 5.27 0.35
N ALA A 124 7.03 6.00 1.30
CA ALA A 124 8.33 6.66 1.13
C ALA A 124 9.48 5.67 0.92
N ALA A 125 9.43 4.52 1.59
CA ALA A 125 10.39 3.43 1.41
C ALA A 125 10.15 2.60 0.14
N GLY A 126 9.03 2.80 -0.57
CA GLY A 126 8.66 2.05 -1.76
C GLY A 126 8.28 0.58 -1.52
N VAL A 127 8.07 0.18 -0.26
CA VAL A 127 7.67 -1.20 0.11
C VAL A 127 6.15 -1.40 0.02
N LEU A 128 5.39 -0.31 -0.01
CA LEU A 128 3.99 -0.27 -0.42
C LEU A 128 3.82 0.71 -1.57
N ARG A 129 2.83 0.47 -2.43
CA ARG A 129 2.39 1.41 -3.46
C ARG A 129 0.87 1.58 -3.38
N VAL A 130 0.41 2.80 -3.66
CA VAL A 130 -1.02 3.07 -3.84
C VAL A 130 -1.48 2.38 -5.11
N VAL A 131 -2.63 1.71 -5.03
CA VAL A 131 -3.28 1.13 -6.21
C VAL A 131 -3.93 2.25 -7.01
N ASP A 132 -3.44 2.47 -8.23
CA ASP A 132 -3.91 3.56 -9.08
C ASP A 132 -5.23 3.18 -9.75
N HIS A 133 -6.35 3.57 -9.14
CA HIS A 133 -7.69 3.38 -9.67
C HIS A 133 -8.44 4.71 -9.65
N ASN A 134 -8.93 5.13 -10.81
CA ASN A 134 -9.59 6.42 -11.03
C ASN A 134 -10.78 6.72 -10.11
N ARG A 135 -11.34 5.70 -9.45
CA ARG A 135 -12.50 5.84 -8.56
C ARG A 135 -12.22 5.55 -7.09
N LEU A 136 -11.07 4.95 -6.72
CA LEU A 136 -10.76 4.51 -5.34
C LEU A 136 -10.28 5.69 -4.46
N ALA A 137 -11.07 6.76 -4.39
CA ALA A 137 -10.85 7.87 -3.49
C ALA A 137 -11.98 7.90 -2.46
N VAL A 138 -11.86 7.08 -1.41
CA VAL A 138 -12.86 7.02 -0.34
C VAL A 138 -12.75 8.29 0.52
N PRO A 139 -13.71 9.22 0.47
CA PRO A 139 -13.67 10.39 1.33
C PRO A 139 -13.91 9.96 2.78
N VAL A 140 -12.98 10.29 3.67
CA VAL A 140 -13.11 10.02 5.11
C VAL A 140 -13.47 11.31 5.83
N TYR A 141 -14.64 11.33 6.46
CA TYR A 141 -15.07 12.44 7.33
C TYR A 141 -14.78 12.09 8.79
N CYS A 142 -14.02 12.95 9.48
CA CYS A 142 -13.78 12.83 10.91
C CYS A 142 -14.68 13.80 11.69
N SER A 143 -15.43 13.28 12.65
CA SER A 143 -16.29 14.06 13.54
C SER A 143 -15.72 14.07 14.95
N ILE A 144 -15.81 15.22 15.63
CA ILE A 144 -15.48 15.33 17.05
C ILE A 144 -16.78 15.14 17.84
N ILE A 145 -16.79 14.18 18.75
CA ILE A 145 -17.92 13.89 19.64
C ILE A 145 -17.52 14.27 21.06
N SER A 146 -18.37 15.01 21.75
CA SER A 146 -18.17 15.40 23.16
C SER A 146 -19.47 15.30 23.94
N VAL A 147 -19.36 15.11 25.26
CA VAL A 147 -20.52 15.13 26.16
C VAL A 147 -21.19 16.51 26.10
N LYS A 148 -22.53 16.52 26.16
CA LYS A 148 -23.32 17.74 26.20
C LYS A 148 -22.82 18.65 27.33
N ASP A 149 -22.66 19.94 27.04
CA ASP A 149 -22.22 21.00 27.96
C ASP A 149 -20.74 20.97 28.38
N MET A 150 -19.95 19.99 27.92
CA MET A 150 -18.52 19.88 28.23
C MET A 150 -17.66 20.99 27.57
N HIS A 151 -18.24 21.72 26.62
CA HIS A 151 -17.62 22.89 25.97
C HIS A 151 -17.44 24.09 26.90
N SER A 152 -17.98 24.05 28.11
CA SER A 152 -17.80 25.12 29.10
C SER A 152 -16.45 25.06 29.83
N TYR A 153 -15.76 23.90 29.80
CA TYR A 153 -14.47 23.74 30.48
C TYR A 153 -13.32 24.31 29.62
N PRO A 154 -12.49 25.22 30.15
CA PRO A 154 -11.39 25.83 29.39
C PRO A 154 -10.41 24.82 28.78
N ALA A 155 -10.09 23.73 29.49
CA ALA A 155 -9.21 22.69 28.99
C ALA A 155 -9.81 21.94 27.78
N VAL A 156 -11.12 21.69 27.81
CA VAL A 156 -11.84 21.03 26.70
C VAL A 156 -11.88 21.95 25.49
N LEU A 157 -12.16 23.25 25.68
CA LEU A 157 -12.10 24.24 24.60
C LEU A 157 -10.69 24.34 23.99
N ALA A 158 -9.66 24.38 24.83
CA ALA A 158 -8.28 24.39 24.35
C ALA A 158 -7.95 23.15 23.52
N PHE A 159 -8.35 21.96 23.98
CA PHE A 159 -8.18 20.71 23.25
C PHE A 159 -8.96 20.70 21.92
N LEU A 160 -10.22 21.11 21.92
CA LEU A 160 -11.05 21.18 20.70
C LEU A 160 -10.46 22.15 19.67
N ASN A 161 -9.99 23.31 20.11
CA ASN A 161 -9.32 24.28 19.24
C ASN A 161 -8.01 23.72 18.68
N PHE A 162 -7.22 23.02 19.49
CA PHE A 162 -6.03 22.33 19.04
C PHE A 162 -6.36 21.29 17.96
N VAL A 163 -7.32 20.39 18.22
CA VAL A 163 -7.71 19.33 17.28
C VAL A 163 -8.23 19.93 15.97
N ARG A 164 -9.06 20.98 16.01
CA ARG A 164 -9.56 21.65 14.80
C ARG A 164 -8.42 22.23 13.97
N LYS A 165 -7.48 22.93 14.61
CA LYS A 165 -6.31 23.52 13.92
C LYS A 165 -5.38 22.44 13.36
N TRP A 166 -5.21 21.35 14.10
CA TRP A 166 -4.38 20.22 13.67
C TRP A 166 -5.01 19.49 12.47
N ALA A 167 -6.31 19.22 12.52
CA ALA A 167 -7.05 18.51 11.47
C ALA A 167 -7.00 19.25 10.12
N THR A 168 -7.12 20.59 10.10
CA THR A 168 -7.03 21.40 8.88
C THR A 168 -5.65 21.40 8.20
N GLY A 169 -4.62 20.86 8.85
CA GLY A 169 -3.26 20.80 8.31
C GLY A 169 -2.76 19.39 7.95
N HIS A 170 -3.52 18.34 8.25
CA HIS A 170 -3.08 16.94 8.14
C HIS A 170 -4.06 16.02 7.39
N TYR A 171 -5.19 16.56 6.91
CA TYR A 171 -6.20 15.86 6.10
C TYR A 171 -6.61 16.72 4.90
#